data_AF-A0A1I6XVY7-F1
#
_entry.id   AF-A0A1I6XVY7-F1
#
_cell.length_a   1.000
_cell.length_b   1.000
_cell.length_c   1.000
_cell.angle_alpha   90.00
_cell.angle_beta   90.00
_cell.angle_gamma   90.00
#
_symmetry.space_group_name_H-M   'P 1'
#
loop_
_entity.id
_entity.type
_entity.pdbx_description
1 polymer ?
#
loop_
_entity_poly.entity_id
_entity_poly.type
_entity_poly.pdbx_seq_one_letter_code
_entity_poly.pdbx_strand_id
1 'polypeptide(L)'
;MDFPPFMHSEFFIMKTLIIPTYLGTEIQIPDDYPIPPVGVDFWINFHRFTPPEDWNLVRRVLEDNSLSVSVVDGDRIYLQEGSVEHEVEDYREIFLRYWEKNPDTRPPGI
;
A
#
# COMPACT_ATOMS: atom_id res chain seq x y z
N MET A 1 -37.46 -3.51 27.05
CA MET A 1 -37.06 -3.48 25.63
C MET A 1 -35.56 -3.44 25.62
N ASP A 2 -34.93 -4.60 25.42
CA ASP A 2 -33.49 -4.70 25.24
C ASP A 2 -33.14 -4.17 23.84
N PHE A 3 -32.33 -3.12 23.78
CA PHE A 3 -31.70 -2.70 22.55
C PHE A 3 -30.64 -3.76 22.19
N PRO A 4 -30.53 -4.21 20.92
CA PRO A 4 -29.39 -5.00 20.53
C PRO A 4 -28.12 -4.15 20.73
N PRO A 5 -27.01 -4.74 21.23
CA PRO A 5 -25.73 -4.06 21.18
C PRO A 5 -25.43 -3.82 19.71
N PHE A 6 -25.44 -2.56 19.30
CA PHE A 6 -25.00 -2.16 17.98
C PHE A 6 -23.65 -2.83 17.73
N MET A 7 -23.59 -3.57 16.63
CA MET A 7 -22.38 -4.20 16.14
C MET A 7 -21.23 -3.20 16.29
N HIS A 8 -20.13 -3.63 16.90
CA HIS A 8 -18.85 -2.99 16.69
C HIS A 8 -18.60 -3.05 15.18
N SER A 9 -18.98 -1.99 14.47
CA SER A 9 -18.37 -1.67 13.18
C SER A 9 -16.92 -1.44 13.54
N GLU A 10 -16.10 -2.47 13.39
CA GLU A 10 -14.66 -2.30 13.24
C GLU A 10 -14.52 -1.35 12.06
N PHE A 11 -14.39 -0.06 12.36
CA PHE A 11 -13.89 0.90 11.41
C PHE A 11 -12.49 0.39 11.10
N PHE A 12 -12.37 -0.41 10.06
CA PHE A 12 -11.09 -0.64 9.42
C PHE A 12 -10.63 0.74 9.00
N ILE A 13 -9.74 1.34 9.79
CA ILE A 13 -9.07 2.56 9.39
C ILE A 13 -8.27 2.14 8.17
N MET A 14 -8.55 2.78 7.04
CA MET A 14 -7.88 2.55 5.77
C MET A 14 -7.08 3.80 5.43
N LYS A 15 -5.98 3.61 4.72
CA LYS A 15 -5.20 4.66 4.09
C LYS A 15 -5.42 4.61 2.58
N THR A 16 -5.36 5.77 1.97
CA THR A 16 -5.42 5.91 0.52
C THR A 16 -4.00 5.91 -0.04
N LEU A 17 -3.70 4.94 -0.90
CA LEU A 17 -2.46 4.88 -1.66
C LEU A 17 -2.73 5.42 -3.07
N ILE A 18 -1.97 6.45 -3.47
CA ILE A 18 -2.10 7.14 -4.75
C ILE A 18 -0.94 6.69 -5.63
N ILE A 19 -1.26 5.89 -6.66
CA ILE A 19 -0.32 5.35 -7.63
C ILE A 19 -0.21 6.34 -8.80
N PRO A 20 1.01 6.64 -9.29
CA PRO A 20 1.27 7.64 -10.33
C PRO A 20 0.91 7.12 -11.74
N THR A 21 -0.32 6.64 -11.93
CA THR A 21 -0.85 6.33 -13.28
C THR A 21 -1.24 7.63 -14.00
N TYR A 22 -1.47 7.58 -15.31
CA TYR A 22 -1.87 8.76 -16.11
C TYR A 22 -3.09 9.53 -15.54
N LEU A 23 -4.02 8.82 -14.88
CA LEU A 23 -5.20 9.42 -14.25
C LEU A 23 -5.06 9.60 -12.73
N GLY A 24 -4.00 9.05 -12.12
CA GLY A 24 -3.92 8.83 -10.68
C GLY A 24 -4.85 7.71 -10.25
N THR A 25 -4.29 6.58 -9.81
CA THR A 25 -5.09 5.46 -9.31
C THR A 25 -5.05 5.47 -7.79
N GLU A 26 -6.21 5.62 -7.16
CA GLU A 26 -6.36 5.57 -5.71
C GLU A 26 -6.79 4.16 -5.29
N ILE A 27 -6.05 3.55 -4.36
CA ILE A 27 -6.44 2.28 -3.75
C ILE A 27 -6.46 2.40 -2.23
N GLN A 28 -7.25 1.54 -1.57
CA GLN A 28 -7.36 1.51 -0.11
C GLN A 28 -6.49 0.39 0.45
N ILE A 29 -5.67 0.71 1.44
CA ILE A 29 -4.84 -0.25 2.19
C ILE A 29 -5.16 -0.15 3.69
N PRO A 30 -4.96 -1.23 4.47
CA PRO A 30 -5.10 -1.18 5.92
C PRO A 30 -4.21 -0.08 6.54
N ASP A 31 -4.71 0.61 7.58
CA ASP A 31 -3.94 1.65 8.28
C ASP A 31 -2.67 1.11 8.94
N ASP A 32 -2.69 -0.17 9.32
CA ASP A 32 -1.56 -0.90 9.90
C ASP A 32 -0.57 -1.41 8.85
N TYR A 33 -0.84 -1.22 7.56
CA TYR A 33 0.07 -1.61 6.49
C TYR A 33 1.37 -0.80 6.62
N PRO A 34 2.54 -1.45 6.57
CA PRO A 34 3.81 -0.77 6.77
C PRO A 34 4.07 0.23 5.65
N ILE A 35 4.41 1.46 6.05
CA ILE A 35 4.79 2.54 5.14
C ILE A 35 6.29 2.78 5.31
N PRO A 36 7.10 2.58 4.27
CA PRO A 36 8.52 2.86 4.33
C PRO A 36 8.76 4.39 4.32
N PRO A 37 9.99 4.83 4.64
CA PRO A 37 10.35 6.25 4.53
C PRO A 37 10.16 6.80 3.11
N VAL A 38 10.05 8.12 2.99
CA VAL A 38 10.03 8.81 1.70
C VAL A 38 11.33 8.51 0.92
N GLY A 39 11.19 8.27 -0.39
CA GLY A 39 12.27 7.91 -1.33
C GLY A 39 12.49 6.41 -1.49
N VAL A 40 11.84 5.59 -0.65
CA VAL A 40 12.12 4.15 -0.52
C VAL A 40 11.08 3.30 -1.26
N ASP A 41 11.51 2.16 -1.81
CA ASP A 41 10.64 1.23 -2.54
C ASP A 41 9.47 0.75 -1.66
N PHE A 42 8.27 0.83 -2.22
CA PHE A 42 7.01 0.45 -1.61
C PHE A 42 6.59 -0.94 -2.11
N TRP A 43 6.62 -1.92 -1.22
CA TRP A 43 6.19 -3.29 -1.55
C TRP A 43 4.72 -3.50 -1.22
N ILE A 44 3.92 -3.87 -2.22
CA ILE A 44 2.50 -4.17 -2.02
C ILE A 44 2.00 -5.21 -3.02
N ASN A 45 1.09 -6.07 -2.54
CA ASN A 45 0.36 -6.98 -3.41
C ASN A 45 -0.77 -6.23 -4.14
N PHE A 46 -0.45 -5.61 -5.28
CA PHE A 46 -1.44 -4.86 -6.05
C PHE A 46 -2.64 -5.71 -6.48
N HIS A 47 -2.48 -7.01 -6.75
CA HIS A 47 -3.63 -7.87 -7.06
C HIS A 47 -4.62 -7.98 -5.90
N ARG A 48 -4.16 -7.83 -4.65
CA ARG A 48 -5.00 -7.88 -3.46
C ARG A 48 -5.77 -6.59 -3.23
N PHE A 49 -5.14 -5.44 -3.47
CA PHE A 49 -5.65 -4.12 -3.08
C PHE A 49 -6.20 -3.29 -4.23
N THR A 50 -5.83 -3.60 -5.48
CA THR A 50 -6.31 -2.90 -6.67
C THR A 50 -7.54 -3.61 -7.23
N PRO A 51 -8.62 -2.89 -7.57
CA PRO A 51 -9.77 -3.45 -8.29
C PRO A 51 -9.38 -4.01 -9.68
N PRO A 52 -10.03 -5.07 -10.18
CA PRO A 52 -9.68 -5.68 -11.48
C PRO A 52 -9.72 -4.72 -12.68
N GLU A 53 -10.56 -3.69 -12.65
CA GLU A 53 -10.65 -2.66 -13.69
C GLU A 53 -9.40 -1.78 -13.79
N ASP A 54 -8.70 -1.56 -12.68
CA ASP A 54 -7.50 -0.73 -12.60
C ASP A 54 -6.19 -1.52 -12.75
N TRP A 55 -6.26 -2.87 -12.78
CA TRP A 55 -5.08 -3.73 -12.89
C TRP A 55 -4.20 -3.38 -14.07
N ASN A 56 -4.80 -3.08 -15.24
CA ASN A 56 -4.03 -2.76 -16.43
C ASN A 56 -3.27 -1.42 -16.31
N LEU A 57 -3.83 -0.45 -15.59
CA LEU A 57 -3.19 0.85 -15.37
C LEU A 57 -2.01 0.71 -14.40
N VAL A 58 -2.26 0.04 -13.27
CA VAL A 58 -1.24 -0.20 -12.24
C VAL A 58 -0.12 -1.10 -12.76
N ARG A 59 -0.46 -2.16 -13.51
CA ARG A 59 0.51 -3.08 -14.09
C ARG A 59 1.52 -2.38 -15.00
N ARG A 60 1.08 -1.44 -15.85
CA ARG A 60 1.99 -0.71 -16.74
C ARG A 60 3.06 0.04 -15.95
N VAL A 61 2.65 0.72 -14.88
CA VAL A 61 3.59 1.46 -14.01
C VAL A 61 4.62 0.51 -13.37
N LEU A 62 4.18 -0.69 -12.96
CA LEU A 62 5.06 -1.69 -12.32
C LEU A 62 5.97 -2.44 -13.31
N GLU A 63 5.56 -2.59 -14.56
CA GLU A 63 6.39 -3.20 -15.61
C GLU A 63 7.54 -2.28 -16.00
N ASP A 64 7.30 -0.96 -15.96
CA ASP A 64 8.26 0.03 -16.39
C ASP A 64 9.20 0.47 -15.25
N ASN A 65 8.73 0.52 -13.98
CA ASN A 65 9.49 1.06 -12.86
C ASN A 65 9.15 0.42 -11.50
N SER A 66 10.06 0.54 -10.52
CA SER A 66 9.69 0.36 -9.11
C SER A 66 8.87 1.55 -8.63
N LEU A 67 8.11 1.38 -7.54
CA LEU A 67 7.37 2.48 -6.92
C LEU A 67 8.00 2.82 -5.58
N SER A 68 8.25 4.10 -5.33
CA SER A 68 8.71 4.59 -4.03
C SER A 68 7.72 5.57 -3.41
N VAL A 69 7.80 5.74 -2.09
CA VAL A 69 6.99 6.74 -1.39
C VAL A 69 7.51 8.13 -1.71
N SER A 70 6.67 9.01 -2.24
CA SER A 70 7.01 10.41 -2.51
C SER A 70 6.60 11.32 -1.36
N VAL A 71 5.35 11.21 -0.91
CA VAL A 71 4.77 12.08 0.13
C VAL A 71 3.79 11.28 0.97
N VAL A 72 3.75 11.55 2.28
CA VAL A 72 2.70 11.07 3.18
C VAL A 72 2.00 12.31 3.76
N ASP A 73 0.70 12.43 3.49
CA ASP A 73 -0.16 13.55 3.93
C ASP A 73 -1.40 12.98 4.63
N GLY A 74 -1.34 12.89 5.96
CA GLY A 74 -2.40 12.29 6.76
C GLY A 74 -2.61 10.81 6.41
N ASP A 75 -3.82 10.47 5.93
CA ASP A 75 -4.22 9.13 5.47
C ASP A 75 -3.84 8.85 4.01
N ARG A 76 -3.23 9.82 3.31
CA ARG A 76 -2.86 9.72 1.89
C ARG A 76 -1.38 9.47 1.71
N ILE A 77 -1.04 8.46 0.93
CA ILE A 77 0.33 8.06 0.62
C ILE A 77 0.50 8.18 -0.89
N TYR A 78 1.33 9.11 -1.33
CA TYR A 78 1.62 9.33 -2.73
C TYR A 78 2.86 8.53 -3.13
N LEU A 79 2.74 7.73 -4.18
CA LEU A 79 3.85 7.01 -4.78
C LEU A 79 4.39 7.75 -6.01
N GLN A 80 5.66 7.51 -6.32
CA GLN A 80 6.32 7.97 -7.53
C GLN A 80 7.05 6.80 -8.20
N GLU A 81 7.29 6.93 -9.50
CA GLU A 81 8.09 5.97 -10.27
C GLU A 81 9.58 6.11 -9.96
N GLY A 82 10.25 4.97 -9.79
CA GLY A 82 11.66 4.86 -9.39
C GLY A 82 11.88 5.05 -7.89
N SER A 83 13.04 4.63 -7.40
CA SER A 83 13.51 4.92 -6.04
C SER A 83 14.59 6.00 -6.06
N VAL A 84 14.66 6.75 -4.96
CA VAL A 84 15.79 7.64 -4.71
C VAL A 84 16.70 6.84 -3.79
N GLU A 85 17.87 6.42 -4.29
CA GLU A 85 18.88 5.70 -3.51
C GLU A 85 19.27 6.52 -2.27
N HIS A 86 18.58 6.25 -1.17
CA HIS A 86 18.97 6.69 0.15
C HIS A 86 19.53 5.47 0.89
N GLU A 87 20.62 5.67 1.64
CA GLU A 87 21.11 4.71 2.62
C GLU A 87 20.08 4.61 3.77
N VAL A 88 18.97 3.94 3.52
CA VAL A 88 17.92 3.74 4.51
C VAL A 88 18.16 2.41 5.19
N GLU A 89 18.10 2.41 6.52
CA GLU A 89 18.06 1.19 7.33
C GLU A 89 17.06 0.19 6.74
N ASP A 90 17.42 -1.09 6.81
CA ASP A 90 16.72 -2.21 6.17
C ASP A 90 15.28 -2.36 6.70
N TYR A 91 14.37 -1.54 6.17
CA TYR A 91 12.94 -1.48 6.50
C TYR A 91 12.20 -2.75 6.07
N ARG A 92 12.88 -3.64 5.33
CA ARG A 92 12.40 -4.96 4.91
C ARG A 92 11.95 -5.81 6.08
N GLU A 93 12.60 -5.74 7.23
CA GLU A 93 12.16 -6.50 8.41
C GLU A 93 10.73 -6.16 8.83
N ILE A 94 10.32 -4.89 8.69
CA ILE A 94 8.98 -4.44 9.08
C ILE A 94 7.93 -5.10 8.17
N PHE A 95 8.18 -5.11 6.85
CA PHE A 95 7.32 -5.78 5.88
C PHE A 95 7.25 -7.29 6.12
N LEU A 96 8.39 -7.94 6.38
CA LEU A 96 8.43 -9.38 6.66
C LEU A 96 7.56 -9.73 7.87
N ARG A 97 7.70 -9.00 8.98
CA ARG A 97 6.89 -9.21 10.20
C ARG A 97 5.40 -8.94 9.97
N TYR A 98 5.06 -7.99 9.10
CA TYR A 98 3.67 -7.74 8.73
C TYR A 98 3.10 -8.91 7.92
N TRP A 99 3.82 -9.40 6.90
CA TRP A 99 3.37 -10.52 6.06
C TRP A 99 3.33 -11.85 6.80
N GLU A 100 4.13 -12.05 7.85
CA GLU A 100 3.98 -13.21 8.74
C GLU A 100 2.61 -13.25 9.43
N LYS A 101 2.04 -12.08 9.74
CA LYS A 101 0.71 -11.95 10.35
C LYS A 101 -0.40 -11.88 9.30
N ASN A 102 -0.11 -11.28 8.15
CA ASN A 102 -1.05 -10.99 7.06
C ASN A 102 -0.54 -11.58 5.72
N PRO A 103 -0.48 -12.92 5.58
CA PRO A 103 0.20 -13.56 4.46
C PRO A 103 -0.44 -13.30 3.10
N ASP A 104 -1.73 -12.99 3.04
CA ASP A 104 -2.46 -12.66 1.80
C ASP A 104 -2.05 -11.29 1.23
N THR A 105 -1.38 -10.45 2.01
CA THR A 105 -0.92 -9.11 1.61
C THR A 105 0.50 -9.11 1.03
N ARG A 106 1.22 -10.24 1.08
CA ARG A 106 2.58 -10.39 0.54
C ARG A 106 2.58 -10.27 -0.99
N PRO A 107 3.45 -9.44 -1.59
CA PRO A 107 3.60 -9.36 -3.05
C PRO A 107 4.09 -10.70 -3.63
N PRO A 108 3.64 -11.10 -4.82
CA PRO A 108 4.16 -12.29 -5.49
C PRO A 108 5.64 -12.09 -5.86
N GLY A 109 6.48 -13.10 -5.60
CA GLY A 109 7.90 -13.11 -6.01
C GLY A 109 8.90 -12.56 -4.99
N ILE A 110 8.43 -12.06 -3.85
CA ILE A 110 9.24 -11.78 -2.64
C ILE A 110 9.19 -13.01 -1.73
#